data_AF-A0A7S0Y342-F1
#
_entry.id   AF-A0A7S0Y342-F1
#
_cell.length_a   1.000
_cell.length_b   1.000
_cell.length_c   1.000
_cell.angle_alpha   90.00
_cell.angle_beta   90.00
_cell.angle_gamma   90.00
#
_symmetry.space_group_name_H-M   'P 1'
#
loop_
_entity.id
_entity.type
_entity.pdbx_description
1 polymer ?
#
loop_
_entity_poly.entity_id
_entity_poly.type
_entity_poly.pdbx_seq_one_letter_code
_entity_poly.pdbx_strand_id
1 'polypeptide(L)'
;WTIKGVACVVWVGAAIWWYRGPFQESKGAYNLGNAFFAPIPMIAYILVRNISAEGRRWYSNLPHFLGKLTLESYLMQYHVWLSNNASQLLTIVPGYPLINMILATCLFVCTSHRLNYLTLSLRGQLLPDNSQKCLTGAAGFLGTLLFYRIIGGALQA
;
A
#
# COMPACT_ATOMS: atom_id res chain seq x y z
N TRP A 1 -11.66 25.85 17.08
CA TRP A 1 -11.28 26.22 15.70
C TRP A 1 -9.85 26.76 15.61
N THR A 2 -9.46 27.67 16.51
CA THR A 2 -8.10 28.26 16.58
C THR A 2 -6.97 27.23 16.67
N ILE A 3 -7.04 26.25 17.59
CA ILE A 3 -6.00 25.21 17.75
C ILE A 3 -5.80 24.39 16.47
N LYS A 4 -6.89 24.00 15.79
CA LYS A 4 -6.83 23.25 14.52
C LYS A 4 -6.22 24.08 13.40
N GLY A 5 -6.58 25.36 13.33
CA GLY A 5 -6.01 26.30 12.35
C GLY A 5 -4.52 26.50 12.55
N VAL A 6 -4.07 26.75 13.79
CA VAL A 6 -2.66 26.91 14.13
C VAL A 6 -1.87 25.64 13.81
N ALA A 7 -2.35 24.46 14.23
CA ALA A 7 -1.72 23.19 13.90
C ALA A 7 -1.61 22.97 12.39
N CYS A 8 -2.65 23.31 11.63
CA CYS A 8 -2.61 23.20 10.18
C CYS A 8 -1.56 24.13 9.54
N VAL A 9 -1.49 25.39 9.97
CA VAL A 9 -0.50 26.35 9.43
C VAL A 9 0.93 25.85 9.68
N VAL A 10 1.21 25.34 10.88
CA VAL A 10 2.52 24.78 11.24
C VAL A 10 2.87 23.59 10.33
N TRP A 11 1.97 22.63 10.17
CA TRP A 11 2.23 21.43 9.37
C TRP A 11 2.24 21.69 7.86
N VAL A 12 1.47 22.66 7.37
CA VAL A 12 1.57 23.12 5.98
C VAL A 12 2.92 23.81 5.75
N GLY A 13 3.40 24.62 6.69
CA GLY A 13 4.75 25.19 6.65
C GLY A 13 5.83 24.11 6.62
N ALA A 14 5.71 23.08 7.46
CA ALA A 14 6.62 21.93 7.47
C ALA A 14 6.59 21.14 6.15
N ALA A 15 5.41 20.97 5.53
CA ALA A 15 5.29 20.32 4.22
C ALA A 15 5.90 21.16 3.09
N ILE A 16 5.78 22.50 3.14
CA ILE A 16 6.44 23.40 2.18
C ILE A 16 7.96 23.33 2.34
N TRP A 17 8.47 23.32 3.58
CA TRP A 17 9.89 23.14 3.86
C TRP A 17 10.39 21.78 3.34
N TRP A 18 9.65 20.70 3.62
CA TRP A 18 9.95 19.36 3.11
C TRP A 18 10.04 19.33 1.57
N TYR A 19 9.06 19.94 0.88
CA TYR A 19 9.00 19.99 -0.58
C TYR A 19 10.17 20.77 -1.20
N ARG A 20 10.65 21.83 -0.53
CA ARG A 20 11.74 22.68 -1.03
C ARG A 20 13.15 22.17 -0.66
N GLY A 21 13.27 21.38 0.40
CA GLY A 21 14.55 20.85 0.86
C GLY A 21 14.65 19.34 0.62
N PRO A 22 14.32 18.49 1.62
CA PRO A 22 14.51 17.04 1.55
C PRO A 22 13.99 16.38 0.27
N PHE A 23 12.81 16.78 -0.23
CA PHE A 23 12.23 16.18 -1.43
C PHE A 23 13.02 16.48 -2.73
N GLN A 24 13.81 17.56 -2.76
CA GLN A 24 14.64 17.92 -3.92
C GLN A 24 16.01 17.22 -3.90
N GLU A 25 16.33 16.47 -2.85
CA GLU A 25 17.61 15.77 -2.77
C GLU A 25 17.71 14.63 -3.78
N SER A 26 18.95 14.24 -4.11
CA SER A 26 19.18 13.07 -4.95
C SER A 26 18.57 11.80 -4.34
N LYS A 27 18.11 10.86 -5.19
CA LYS A 27 17.46 9.61 -4.77
C LYS A 27 18.22 8.87 -3.66
N GLY A 28 19.56 8.86 -3.72
CA GLY A 28 20.40 8.21 -2.70
C GLY A 28 20.31 8.89 -1.33
N ALA A 29 20.43 10.22 -1.29
CA ALA A 29 20.36 10.99 -0.05
C ALA A 29 18.95 10.96 0.56
N TYR A 30 17.92 11.14 -0.27
CA TYR A 30 16.53 11.10 0.18
C TYR A 30 16.14 9.74 0.79
N ASN A 31 16.60 8.64 0.19
CA ASN A 31 16.27 7.29 0.67
C ASN A 31 16.75 7.03 2.10
N LEU A 32 17.85 7.65 2.54
CA LEU A 32 18.36 7.53 3.91
C LEU A 32 17.42 8.18 4.94
N GLY A 33 16.83 9.32 4.58
CA GLY A 33 15.94 10.10 5.46
C GLY A 33 14.45 9.85 5.24
N ASN A 34 14.05 9.10 4.20
CA ASN A 34 12.66 8.96 3.78
C ASN A 34 11.72 8.51 4.91
N ALA A 35 12.17 7.59 5.77
CA ALA A 35 11.37 7.12 6.90
C ALA A 35 10.95 8.24 7.87
N PHE A 36 11.80 9.26 8.04
CA PHE A 36 11.53 10.40 8.93
C PHE A 36 10.73 11.50 8.24
N PHE A 37 10.95 11.70 6.94
CA PHE A 37 10.33 12.79 6.19
C PHE A 37 8.96 12.42 5.60
N ALA A 38 8.72 11.15 5.26
CA ALA A 38 7.47 10.70 4.65
C ALA A 38 6.19 11.02 5.45
N PRO A 39 6.18 11.00 6.80
CA PRO A 39 5.00 11.37 7.58
C PRO A 39 4.61 12.86 7.47
N ILE A 40 5.53 13.76 7.14
CA ILE A 40 5.30 15.21 7.13
C ILE A 40 4.17 15.60 6.14
N PRO A 41 4.25 15.28 4.84
CA PRO A 41 3.17 15.61 3.90
C PRO A 41 1.87 14.87 4.23
N MET A 42 1.94 13.65 4.80
CA MET A 42 0.77 12.87 5.21
C MET A 42 -0.01 13.57 6.34
N ILE A 43 0.68 14.00 7.40
CA ILE A 43 0.07 14.70 8.53
C ILE A 43 -0.49 16.05 8.09
N ALA A 44 0.25 16.80 7.26
CA ALA A 44 -0.23 18.06 6.70
C ALA A 44 -1.54 17.87 5.92
N TYR A 45 -1.62 16.86 5.05
CA TYR A 45 -2.85 16.54 4.31
C TYR A 45 -4.03 16.20 5.23
N ILE A 46 -3.82 15.35 6.24
CA ILE A 46 -4.86 14.97 7.20
C ILE A 46 -5.40 16.21 7.94
N LEU A 47 -4.51 17.09 8.38
CA LEU A 47 -4.88 18.32 9.10
C LEU A 47 -5.65 19.28 8.20
N VAL A 48 -5.17 19.53 6.97
CA VAL A 48 -5.85 20.35 5.97
C VAL A 48 -7.27 19.83 5.71
N ARG A 49 -7.40 18.52 5.49
CA ARG A 49 -8.70 17.87 5.26
C ARG A 49 -9.65 18.02 6.46
N ASN A 50 -9.11 18.08 7.68
CA ASN A 50 -9.90 18.18 8.91
C ASN A 50 -10.17 19.62 9.38
N ILE A 51 -9.73 20.66 8.64
CA ILE A 51 -9.98 22.06 9.03
C ILE A 51 -11.48 22.36 9.02
N SER A 52 -12.18 22.07 7.92
CA SER A 52 -13.59 22.43 7.73
C SER A 52 -14.50 21.19 7.69
N ALA A 53 -15.79 21.37 7.95
CA ALA A 53 -16.77 20.29 7.80
C ALA A 53 -16.94 19.88 6.34
N GLU A 54 -16.88 20.84 5.41
CA GLU A 54 -16.98 20.58 3.98
C GLU A 54 -15.77 19.79 3.45
N GLY A 55 -14.55 20.13 3.85
CA GLY A 55 -13.34 19.40 3.43
C GLY A 55 -13.34 17.91 3.83
N ARG A 56 -14.11 17.54 4.87
CA ARG A 56 -14.33 16.15 5.25
C ARG A 56 -15.40 15.44 4.44
N ARG A 57 -16.40 16.18 3.94
CA ARG A 57 -17.57 15.63 3.23
C ARG A 57 -17.22 15.22 1.79
N TRP A 58 -16.40 16.04 1.13
CA TRP A 58 -16.01 15.80 -0.25
C TRP A 58 -14.83 14.84 -0.34
N TYR A 59 -14.95 13.82 -1.18
CA TYR A 59 -13.85 12.91 -1.51
C TYR A 59 -14.01 12.42 -2.94
N SER A 60 -12.89 12.07 -3.56
CA SER A 60 -12.89 11.41 -4.87
C SER A 60 -12.98 9.89 -4.69
N ASN A 61 -13.77 9.24 -5.54
CA ASN A 61 -13.95 7.79 -5.52
C ASN A 61 -12.67 7.03 -5.88
N LEU A 62 -11.78 7.62 -6.69
CA LEU A 62 -10.57 6.93 -7.16
C LEU A 62 -9.55 6.69 -6.03
N PRO A 63 -9.12 7.71 -5.25
CA PRO A 63 -8.27 7.47 -4.08
C PRO A 63 -8.93 6.62 -3.01
N HIS A 64 -10.26 6.68 -2.87
CA HIS A 64 -11.02 5.81 -1.96
C HIS A 64 -10.93 4.34 -2.39
N PHE A 65 -11.11 4.06 -3.67
CA PHE A 65 -10.97 2.72 -4.24
C PHE A 65 -9.55 2.18 -4.09
N LEU A 66 -8.54 2.98 -4.46
CA LEU A 66 -7.14 2.61 -4.28
C LEU A 66 -6.80 2.39 -2.80
N GLY A 67 -7.37 3.23 -1.91
CA GLY A 67 -7.27 3.12 -0.46
C GLY A 67 -7.66 1.74 0.08
N LYS A 68 -8.75 1.17 -0.45
CA LYS A 68 -9.25 -0.16 -0.06
C LYS A 68 -8.33 -1.31 -0.48
N LEU A 69 -7.52 -1.09 -1.51
CA LEU A 69 -6.60 -2.07 -2.10
C LEU A 69 -5.14 -1.79 -1.70
N THR A 70 -4.89 -0.86 -0.76
CA THR A 70 -3.55 -0.33 -0.47
C THR A 70 -2.55 -1.41 -0.08
N LEU A 71 -2.95 -2.37 0.77
CA LEU A 71 -2.06 -3.43 1.22
C LEU A 71 -1.67 -4.35 0.06
N GLU A 72 -2.66 -4.80 -0.73
CA GLU A 72 -2.42 -5.71 -1.84
C GLU A 72 -1.68 -5.03 -3.00
N SER A 73 -1.98 -3.76 -3.27
CA SER A 73 -1.25 -2.96 -4.27
C SER A 73 0.18 -2.64 -3.84
N TYR A 74 0.44 -2.41 -2.55
CA TYR A 74 1.80 -2.29 -2.04
C TYR A 74 2.63 -3.56 -2.29
N LEU A 75 2.06 -4.74 -2.01
CA LEU A 75 2.75 -6.00 -2.27
C LEU A 75 2.92 -6.26 -3.77
N MET A 76 1.86 -6.04 -4.56
CA MET A 76 1.85 -6.30 -6.00
C MET A 76 2.81 -5.38 -6.76
N GLN A 77 3.14 -4.21 -6.21
CA GLN A 77 4.13 -3.31 -6.78
C GLN A 77 5.49 -4.01 -6.93
N TYR A 78 5.91 -4.78 -5.93
CA TYR A 78 7.20 -5.47 -5.98
C TYR A 78 7.20 -6.73 -6.84
N HIS A 79 6.04 -7.35 -7.05
CA HIS A 79 5.94 -8.62 -7.78
C HIS A 79 5.56 -8.48 -9.25
N VAL A 80 4.75 -7.47 -9.60
CA VAL A 80 4.23 -7.28 -10.96
C VAL A 80 4.74 -6.01 -11.60
N TRP A 81 4.80 -4.90 -10.85
CA TRP A 81 5.18 -3.60 -11.43
C TRP A 81 6.68 -3.49 -11.69
N LEU A 82 7.44 -3.91 -10.69
CA LEU A 82 8.88 -3.75 -10.60
C LEU A 82 9.55 -5.07 -10.99
N SER A 83 10.24 -5.08 -12.12
CA SER A 83 11.11 -6.17 -12.52
C SER A 83 12.54 -5.94 -12.02
N ASN A 84 13.29 -7.03 -11.81
CA ASN A 84 14.71 -7.03 -11.49
C ASN A 84 15.09 -6.11 -10.31
N ASN A 85 14.77 -6.52 -9.07
CA ASN A 85 15.13 -5.81 -7.84
C ASN A 85 14.73 -4.32 -7.84
N ALA A 86 13.48 -4.00 -8.18
CA ALA A 86 12.96 -2.63 -8.16
C ALA A 86 13.70 -1.61 -9.06
N SER A 87 14.45 -2.10 -10.05
CA SER A 87 15.32 -1.26 -10.88
C SER A 87 14.69 -0.90 -12.22
N GLN A 88 13.77 -1.73 -12.73
CA GLN A 88 13.19 -1.57 -14.06
C GLN A 88 11.67 -1.81 -14.03
N LEU A 89 10.94 -1.06 -14.86
CA LEU A 89 9.51 -1.28 -15.07
C LEU A 89 9.31 -2.58 -15.88
N LEU A 90 8.26 -3.34 -15.58
CA LEU A 90 7.86 -4.48 -16.38
C LEU A 90 7.69 -4.06 -17.86
N THR A 91 8.50 -4.62 -18.77
CA THR A 91 8.41 -4.37 -20.22
C THR A 91 7.64 -5.50 -20.90
N ILE A 92 6.37 -5.23 -21.21
CA ILE A 92 5.45 -6.12 -21.94
C ILE A 92 5.58 -5.87 -23.45
N VAL A 93 5.68 -4.61 -23.86
CA VAL A 93 5.82 -4.22 -25.27
C VAL A 93 7.12 -3.44 -25.47
N PRO A 94 8.14 -4.02 -26.14
CA PRO A 94 9.38 -3.30 -26.42
C PRO A 94 9.14 -2.18 -27.44
N GLY A 95 9.75 -1.02 -27.23
CA GLY A 95 9.73 0.13 -28.17
C GLY A 95 8.66 1.20 -27.92
N TYR A 96 7.64 0.94 -27.08
CA TYR A 96 6.57 1.91 -26.79
C TYR A 96 6.39 2.13 -25.27
N PRO A 97 7.13 3.06 -24.63
CA PRO A 97 7.15 3.20 -23.18
C PRO A 97 5.81 3.62 -22.57
N LEU A 98 5.03 4.46 -23.27
CA LEU A 98 3.72 4.91 -22.77
C LEU A 98 2.68 3.79 -22.78
N ILE A 99 2.62 3.02 -23.87
CA ILE A 99 1.70 1.88 -23.99
C ILE A 99 2.07 0.83 -22.93
N ASN A 100 3.37 0.59 -22.76
CA ASN A 100 3.87 -0.30 -21.73
C ASN A 100 3.47 0.15 -20.31
N MET A 101 3.59 1.46 -20.00
CA MET A 101 3.16 2.02 -18.72
C MET A 101 1.65 1.81 -18.49
N ILE A 102 0.81 2.09 -19.49
CA ILE A 102 -0.65 1.91 -19.37
C ILE A 102 -0.98 0.43 -19.16
N LEU A 103 -0.41 -0.47 -19.96
CA LEU A 103 -0.65 -1.92 -19.83
C LEU A 103 -0.19 -2.46 -18.48
N ALA A 104 1.01 -2.07 -18.03
CA ALA A 104 1.50 -2.40 -16.70
C ALA A 104 0.52 -1.88 -15.64
N THR A 105 0.05 -0.62 -15.75
CA THR A 105 -0.97 0.01 -14.87
C THR A 105 -2.21 -0.84 -14.75
N CYS A 106 -2.79 -1.22 -15.89
CA CYS A 106 -3.99 -2.03 -15.94
C CYS A 106 -3.76 -3.40 -15.27
N LEU A 107 -2.69 -4.11 -15.62
CA LEU A 107 -2.39 -5.43 -15.05
C LEU A 107 -2.17 -5.36 -13.54
N PHE A 108 -1.44 -4.36 -13.06
CA PHE A 108 -1.21 -4.13 -11.65
C PHE A 108 -2.50 -3.87 -10.89
N VAL A 109 -3.34 -2.93 -11.36
CA VAL A 109 -4.61 -2.61 -10.68
C VAL A 109 -5.56 -3.82 -10.70
N CYS A 110 -5.65 -4.53 -11.82
CA CYS A 110 -6.49 -5.73 -11.95
C CYS A 110 -6.03 -6.86 -11.03
N THR A 111 -4.72 -7.14 -10.96
CA THR A 111 -4.18 -8.18 -10.08
C THR A 111 -4.33 -7.84 -8.61
N SER A 112 -4.09 -6.58 -8.22
CA SER A 112 -4.36 -6.11 -6.84
C SER A 112 -5.83 -6.23 -6.46
N HIS A 113 -6.76 -5.87 -7.35
CA HIS A 113 -8.19 -6.02 -7.09
C HIS A 113 -8.60 -7.48 -6.92
N ARG A 114 -8.10 -8.37 -7.78
CA ARG A 114 -8.39 -9.81 -7.66
C ARG A 114 -7.79 -10.41 -6.39
N LEU A 115 -6.57 -10.00 -6.03
CA LEU A 115 -5.91 -10.47 -4.81
C LEU A 115 -6.67 -10.01 -3.56
N ASN A 116 -7.12 -8.76 -3.50
CA ASN A 116 -7.92 -8.27 -2.38
C ASN A 116 -9.21 -9.07 -2.19
N TYR A 117 -9.92 -9.41 -3.28
CA TYR A 117 -11.09 -10.29 -3.21
C TYR A 117 -10.75 -11.67 -2.62
N LEU A 118 -9.64 -12.28 -3.05
CA LEU A 118 -9.19 -13.57 -2.52
C LEU A 118 -8.80 -13.46 -1.04
N THR A 119 -8.07 -12.43 -0.65
CA THR A 119 -7.67 -12.16 0.74
C THR A 119 -8.89 -11.99 1.64
N LEU A 120 -9.90 -11.24 1.20
CA LEU A 120 -11.14 -11.04 1.96
C LEU A 120 -11.96 -12.34 2.06
N SER A 121 -12.05 -13.11 0.99
CA SER A 121 -12.72 -14.42 1.01
C SER A 121 -12.01 -15.40 1.94
N LEU A 122 -10.68 -15.46 1.89
CA LEU A 122 -9.88 -16.32 2.75
C LEU A 122 -9.99 -15.90 4.22
N ARG A 123 -9.94 -14.59 4.49
CA ARG A 123 -10.15 -14.03 5.83
C ARG A 123 -11.51 -14.45 6.41
N GLY A 124 -12.59 -14.35 5.62
CA GLY A 124 -13.93 -14.74 6.07
C GLY A 124 -14.03 -16.23 6.43
N GLN A 125 -13.24 -17.08 5.79
CA GLN A 125 -13.19 -18.52 6.09
C GLN A 125 -12.29 -18.84 7.30
N LEU A 126 -11.16 -18.15 7.44
CA LEU A 126 -10.16 -18.40 8.50
C LEU A 126 -10.51 -17.76 9.84
N LEU A 127 -11.15 -16.59 9.83
CA LEU A 127 -11.42 -15.77 11.02
C LEU A 127 -12.91 -15.43 11.13
N PRO A 128 -13.81 -16.42 11.31
CA PRO A 128 -15.22 -16.18 11.58
C PRO A 128 -15.42 -15.48 12.94
N ASP A 129 -16.49 -14.68 13.07
CA ASP A 129 -16.77 -13.89 14.29
C ASP A 129 -16.98 -14.73 15.56
N ASN A 130 -17.27 -16.02 15.42
CA ASN A 130 -17.36 -16.94 16.55
C ASN A 130 -15.96 -17.43 16.96
N SER A 131 -15.52 -17.05 18.15
CA SER A 131 -14.19 -17.34 18.69
C SER A 131 -13.81 -18.82 18.64
N GLN A 132 -14.75 -19.74 18.88
CA GLN A 132 -14.47 -21.17 18.81
C GLN A 132 -14.21 -21.64 17.36
N LYS A 133 -15.03 -21.18 16.41
CA LYS A 133 -14.84 -21.50 14.98
C LYS A 133 -13.58 -20.86 14.41
N CYS A 134 -13.22 -19.68 14.90
CA CYS A 134 -11.98 -18.99 14.57
C CYS A 134 -10.76 -19.78 15.01
N LEU A 135 -10.77 -20.31 16.24
CA LEU A 135 -9.66 -21.11 16.74
C LEU A 135 -9.50 -22.41 15.94
N THR A 136 -10.61 -23.08 15.61
CA THR A 136 -10.58 -24.30 14.78
C THR A 136 -10.11 -24.01 13.35
N GLY A 137 -10.56 -22.92 12.72
CA GLY A 137 -10.12 -22.51 11.40
C GLY A 137 -8.63 -22.15 11.34
N ALA A 138 -8.15 -21.38 12.33
CA ALA A 138 -6.73 -21.04 12.46
C ALA A 138 -5.86 -22.29 12.72
N ALA A 139 -6.31 -23.20 13.58
CA ALA A 139 -5.61 -24.47 13.85
C ALA A 139 -5.53 -25.36 12.60
N GLY A 140 -6.61 -25.45 11.81
CA GLY A 140 -6.61 -26.19 10.54
C GLY A 140 -5.66 -25.61 9.49
N PHE A 141 -5.59 -24.28 9.40
CA PHE A 141 -4.64 -23.59 8.51
C PHE A 141 -3.18 -23.79 8.95
N LEU A 142 -2.90 -23.68 10.26
CA LEU A 142 -1.58 -24.00 10.80
C LEU A 142 -1.20 -25.46 10.56
N GLY A 143 -2.15 -26.38 10.73
CA GLY A 143 -1.96 -27.81 10.45
C GLY A 143 -1.58 -28.09 8.99
N THR A 144 -2.27 -27.45 8.03
CA THR A 144 -1.94 -27.59 6.60
C THR A 144 -0.58 -26.98 6.23
N LEU A 145 -0.20 -25.85 6.83
CA LEU A 145 1.13 -25.26 6.65
C LEU A 145 2.24 -26.14 7.22
N LEU A 146 2.04 -26.71 8.41
CA LEU A 146 2.98 -27.64 9.03
C LEU A 146 3.12 -28.92 8.22
N PHE A 147 2.01 -29.47 7.73
CA PHE A 147 2.01 -30.63 6.84
C PHE A 147 2.81 -30.35 5.56
N TYR A 148 2.58 -29.21 4.92
CA TYR A 148 3.31 -28.82 3.72
C TYR A 148 4.82 -28.62 3.99
N ARG A 149 5.18 -28.06 5.14
CA ARG A 149 6.58 -27.92 5.59
C ARG A 149 7.26 -29.28 5.82
N ILE A 150 6.58 -30.22 6.45
CA ILE A 150 7.12 -31.56 6.73
C ILE A 150 7.35 -32.33 5.43
N ILE A 151 6.38 -32.29 4.51
CA ILE A 151 6.52 -32.95 3.19
C ILE A 151 7.61 -32.27 2.36
N GLY A 152 7.65 -30.93 2.33
CA GLY A 152 8.69 -30.20 1.62
C GLY A 152 10.10 -30.48 2.15
N GLY A 153 10.25 -30.63 3.46
CA GLY A 153 11.52 -31.05 4.08
C GLY A 153 11.87 -32.50 3.78
N ALA A 154 10.88 -33.40 3.73
CA ALA A 154 11.08 -34.80 3.36
C ALA A 154 11.42 -35.00 1.87
N LEU A 155 11.01 -34.09 0.98
CA LEU A 155 11.35 -34.12 -0.45
C LEU A 155 12.75 -33.53 -0.75
N GLN A 156 13.36 -32.84 0.21
CA GLN A 156 14.68 -32.22 0.09
C GLN A 156 15.80 -33.00 0.79
N ALA A 157 15.47 -34.11 1.47
CA ALA A 157 16.39 -35.04 2.13
C ALA A 157 16.59 -36.31 1.28
#